data_AF-A0A950D091-F1
#
_entry.id   AF-A0A950D091-F1
#
_cell.length_a   1.000
_cell.length_b   1.000
_cell.length_c   1.000
_cell.angle_alpha   90.00
_cell.angle_beta   90.00
_cell.angle_gamma   90.00
#
_symmetry.space_group_name_H-M   'P 1'
#
loop_
_entity.id
_entity.type
_entity.pdbx_description
1 polymer ?
#
loop_
_entity_poly.entity_id
_entity_poly.type
_entity_poly.pdbx_seq_one_letter_code
_entity_poly.pdbx_strand_id
1 'polypeptide(L)'
;MTFRFAIPARWGVALALLAARAGLVDVPARAGDRIKELQTAYVATKDQKVPRAYHFGSQGPGDVFSNHASHTNRLVPIHTFGRKADLGAVTGANSLYRDPRKVKELYGFLPENTVNPRADYADQSDFFRVQMEAVARGARRLFIVLFDGLDWQTTQAAAIVKTGRVYTEGKGSGLIFQEETAGGSARYGFCVTSPTHDKNTPDVDAQTVAIPPDSLGGGYDAMIAGPNPWTLGPLGPLAPGYLKGSSANAADRAGVKA
;
A
#
# COMPACT_ATOMS: atom_id res chain seq x y z
N MET A 1 60.15 -59.34 -15.28
CA MET A 1 59.50 -60.51 -15.91
C MET A 1 58.26 -60.82 -15.08
N THR A 2 57.10 -60.34 -15.49
CA THR A 2 55.82 -60.72 -14.87
C THR A 2 54.71 -60.45 -15.87
N PHE A 3 53.90 -61.49 -16.05
CA PHE A 3 53.02 -61.72 -17.18
C PHE A 3 51.76 -60.86 -17.15
N ARG A 4 51.35 -60.38 -18.33
CA ARG A 4 49.98 -60.01 -18.62
C ARG A 4 49.13 -61.28 -18.73
N PHE A 5 48.01 -61.32 -18.03
CA PHE A 5 46.85 -62.11 -18.46
C PHE A 5 45.67 -61.17 -18.65
N ALA A 6 45.21 -61.07 -19.89
CA ALA A 6 43.96 -60.47 -20.28
C ALA A 6 42.84 -61.49 -20.04
N ILE A 7 41.74 -61.04 -19.42
CA ILE A 7 40.48 -61.78 -19.33
C ILE A 7 39.40 -60.91 -20.01
N PRO A 8 38.47 -61.53 -20.76
CA PRO A 8 37.99 -61.00 -22.02
C PRO A 8 36.77 -60.08 -21.91
N ALA A 9 36.67 -59.21 -22.91
CA ALA A 9 35.54 -58.33 -23.18
C ALA A 9 34.27 -59.14 -23.45
N ARG A 10 33.44 -59.38 -22.42
CA ARG A 10 32.04 -59.81 -22.61
C ARG A 10 31.12 -59.73 -21.39
N TRP A 11 31.34 -58.79 -20.45
CA TRP A 11 30.37 -58.52 -19.37
C TRP A 11 30.29 -57.01 -19.04
N GLY A 12 30.46 -56.14 -20.03
CA GLY A 12 30.55 -54.68 -19.83
C GLY A 12 29.29 -53.86 -20.10
N VAL A 13 28.13 -54.44 -20.39
CA VAL A 13 26.94 -53.66 -20.82
C VAL A 13 25.67 -53.92 -19.98
N ALA A 14 25.64 -54.94 -19.12
CA ALA A 14 24.41 -55.28 -18.38
C ALA A 14 24.23 -54.56 -17.03
N LEU A 15 25.22 -53.80 -16.54
CA LEU A 15 25.15 -53.15 -15.21
C LEU A 15 25.13 -51.61 -15.24
N ALA A 16 25.10 -50.99 -16.43
CA ALA A 16 24.85 -49.56 -16.58
C ALA A 16 23.39 -49.21 -16.90
N LEU A 17 22.55 -50.19 -17.28
CA LEU A 17 21.13 -49.98 -17.62
C LEU A 17 20.15 -50.34 -16.50
N LEU A 18 20.63 -50.90 -15.38
CA LEU A 18 19.79 -51.16 -14.19
C LEU A 18 19.91 -50.08 -13.10
N ALA A 19 20.91 -49.19 -13.17
CA ALA A 19 20.99 -48.00 -12.33
C ALA A 19 20.15 -46.82 -12.87
N ALA A 20 19.52 -46.95 -14.04
CA ALA A 20 18.59 -45.95 -14.59
C ALA A 20 17.13 -46.14 -14.15
N ARG A 21 16.81 -47.20 -13.37
CA ARG A 21 15.46 -47.43 -12.81
C ARG A 21 15.33 -47.26 -11.31
N ALA A 22 16.41 -46.87 -10.63
CA ALA A 22 16.37 -46.42 -9.23
C ALA A 22 16.73 -44.94 -9.13
N GLY A 23 16.30 -44.14 -10.12
CA GLY A 23 16.25 -42.67 -10.03
C GLY A 23 15.21 -42.22 -9.02
N LEU A 24 15.35 -42.66 -7.77
CA LEU A 24 14.84 -41.99 -6.57
C LEU A 24 15.80 -40.86 -6.22
N VAL A 25 15.98 -39.96 -7.18
CA VAL A 25 16.26 -38.58 -6.86
C VAL A 25 15.02 -37.86 -7.36
N ASP A 26 14.02 -37.78 -6.48
CA ASP A 26 13.06 -36.68 -6.56
C ASP A 26 13.91 -35.42 -6.48
N VAL A 27 14.35 -34.92 -7.63
CA VAL A 27 14.63 -33.51 -7.77
C VAL A 27 13.27 -32.90 -7.47
N PRO A 28 13.07 -32.22 -6.33
CA PRO A 28 11.78 -31.62 -6.05
C PRO A 28 11.46 -30.80 -7.27
N ALA A 29 10.37 -31.15 -7.97
CA ALA A 29 9.88 -30.36 -9.06
C ALA A 29 9.79 -28.96 -8.48
N ARG A 30 10.68 -28.06 -8.93
CA ARG A 30 10.71 -26.69 -8.46
C ARG A 30 9.36 -26.17 -8.90
N ALA A 31 8.39 -26.18 -7.99
CA ALA A 31 7.05 -25.73 -8.26
C ALA A 31 7.25 -24.38 -8.95
N GLY A 32 6.75 -24.25 -10.17
CA GLY A 32 6.81 -22.99 -10.89
C GLY A 32 6.39 -21.88 -9.93
N ASP A 33 7.04 -20.72 -10.02
CA ASP A 33 6.68 -19.60 -9.17
C ASP A 33 5.23 -19.19 -9.51
N ARG A 34 4.28 -19.81 -8.82
CA ARG A 34 2.87 -19.70 -9.14
C ARG A 34 2.39 -18.27 -8.96
N ILE A 35 2.97 -17.56 -7.99
CA ILE A 35 2.69 -16.14 -7.79
C ILE A 35 3.17 -15.34 -9.00
N LYS A 36 4.41 -15.57 -9.47
CA LYS A 36 4.92 -14.94 -10.69
C LYS A 36 4.06 -15.26 -11.92
N GLU A 37 3.63 -16.51 -12.10
CA GLU A 37 2.73 -16.89 -13.19
C GLU A 37 1.41 -16.14 -13.13
N LEU A 38 0.77 -16.09 -11.95
CA LEU A 38 -0.47 -15.35 -11.74
C LEU A 38 -0.28 -13.84 -11.98
N GLN A 39 0.79 -13.25 -11.44
CA GLN A 39 1.12 -11.83 -11.66
C GLN A 39 1.32 -11.53 -13.14
N THR A 40 2.07 -12.39 -13.86
CA THR A 40 2.31 -12.24 -15.30
C THR A 40 1.01 -12.29 -16.08
N ALA A 41 0.17 -13.29 -15.81
CA ALA A 41 -1.12 -13.45 -16.47
C ALA A 41 -2.08 -12.29 -16.17
N TYR A 42 -2.10 -11.80 -14.92
CA TYR A 42 -3.00 -10.72 -14.51
C TYR A 42 -2.59 -9.37 -15.07
N VAL A 43 -1.29 -9.11 -15.22
CA VAL A 43 -0.79 -7.93 -15.94
C VAL A 43 -1.17 -8.01 -17.42
N ALA A 44 -0.97 -9.15 -18.07
CA ALA A 44 -1.29 -9.33 -19.49
C ALA A 44 -2.79 -9.18 -19.81
N THR A 45 -3.65 -9.44 -18.84
CA THR A 45 -5.12 -9.40 -18.98
C THR A 45 -5.76 -8.30 -18.14
N LYS A 46 -5.01 -7.28 -17.70
CA LYS A 46 -5.43 -6.36 -16.63
C LYS A 46 -6.78 -5.68 -16.83
N ASP A 47 -7.12 -5.35 -18.08
CA ASP A 47 -8.36 -4.63 -18.44
C ASP A 47 -9.52 -5.59 -18.79
N GLN A 48 -9.28 -6.91 -18.75
CA GLN A 48 -10.29 -7.92 -19.07
C GLN A 48 -11.04 -8.34 -17.80
N LYS A 49 -12.35 -8.54 -17.95
CA LYS A 49 -13.21 -9.12 -16.90
C LYS A 49 -13.07 -10.63 -16.91
N VAL A 50 -12.22 -11.14 -16.03
CA VAL A 50 -11.93 -12.58 -15.91
C VAL A 50 -11.79 -12.98 -14.45
N PRO A 51 -12.12 -14.24 -14.09
CA PRO A 51 -11.88 -14.75 -12.75
C PRO A 51 -10.40 -14.67 -12.35
N ARG A 52 -10.13 -14.12 -11.15
CA ARG A 52 -8.78 -14.03 -10.57
C ARG A 52 -8.81 -14.48 -9.11
N ALA A 53 -7.69 -15.01 -8.64
CA ALA A 53 -7.46 -15.37 -7.25
C ALA A 53 -7.32 -14.14 -6.35
N TYR A 54 -6.90 -13.00 -6.91
CA TYR A 54 -6.84 -11.70 -6.24
C TYR A 54 -6.95 -10.57 -7.27
N HIS A 55 -7.36 -9.40 -6.80
CA HIS A 55 -7.41 -8.16 -7.55
C HIS A 55 -7.11 -6.98 -6.61
N PHE A 56 -6.75 -5.83 -7.16
CA PHE A 56 -6.47 -4.62 -6.37
C PHE A 56 -7.63 -3.64 -6.51
N GLY A 57 -8.39 -3.46 -5.43
CA GLY A 57 -9.46 -2.47 -5.35
C GLY A 57 -10.80 -3.03 -4.89
N SER A 58 -11.87 -2.30 -5.17
CA SER A 58 -13.23 -2.57 -4.68
C SER A 58 -14.12 -3.39 -5.60
N GLN A 59 -13.61 -3.72 -6.78
CA GLN A 59 -14.33 -4.47 -7.78
C GLN A 59 -14.69 -5.88 -7.29
N GLY A 60 -15.77 -6.44 -7.82
CA GLY A 60 -16.22 -7.77 -7.44
C GLY A 60 -15.41 -8.89 -8.12
N PRO A 61 -15.64 -10.16 -7.73
CA PRO A 61 -15.07 -11.31 -8.42
C PRO A 61 -15.38 -11.30 -9.92
N GLY A 62 -14.38 -11.62 -10.74
CA GLY A 62 -14.53 -11.67 -12.20
C GLY A 62 -14.44 -10.33 -12.92
N ASP A 63 -14.15 -9.23 -12.21
CA ASP A 63 -13.96 -7.91 -12.81
C ASP A 63 -12.51 -7.70 -13.28
N VAL A 64 -12.06 -6.46 -13.55
CA VAL A 64 -10.70 -6.11 -13.97
C VAL A 64 -9.65 -6.32 -12.87
N PHE A 65 -8.36 -6.38 -13.25
CA PHE A 65 -7.28 -6.65 -12.30
C PHE A 65 -7.12 -5.55 -11.23
N SER A 66 -7.31 -4.29 -11.62
CA SER A 66 -7.37 -3.19 -10.68
C SER A 66 -8.30 -2.07 -11.14
N ASN A 67 -9.09 -1.51 -10.21
CA ASN A 67 -9.79 -0.23 -10.40
C ASN A 67 -9.14 0.93 -9.61
N HIS A 68 -8.02 0.67 -8.93
CA HIS A 68 -7.24 1.70 -8.24
C HIS A 68 -6.34 2.41 -9.25
N ALA A 69 -6.84 3.50 -9.84
CA ALA A 69 -6.06 4.37 -10.72
C ALA A 69 -5.45 5.58 -9.98
N SER A 70 -5.96 5.90 -8.79
CA SER A 70 -5.49 7.03 -7.95
C SER A 70 -5.62 6.70 -6.46
N HIS A 71 -5.23 7.65 -5.60
CA HIS A 71 -5.31 7.52 -4.15
C HIS A 71 -6.74 7.21 -3.67
N THR A 72 -6.82 6.38 -2.63
CA THR A 72 -8.08 6.07 -1.95
C THR A 72 -8.32 7.10 -0.84
N ASN A 73 -9.54 7.12 -0.30
CA ASN A 73 -9.87 7.96 0.84
C ASN A 73 -9.35 7.36 2.17
N ARG A 74 -8.52 6.30 2.16
CA ARG A 74 -7.99 5.70 3.39
C ARG A 74 -6.87 6.54 3.99
N LEU A 75 -6.81 6.53 5.32
CA LEU A 75 -5.68 7.08 6.04
C LEU A 75 -4.47 6.16 5.89
N VAL A 76 -3.34 6.72 5.47
CA VAL A 76 -2.09 5.99 5.24
C VAL A 76 -1.22 6.06 6.49
N PRO A 77 -0.75 4.92 7.03
CA PRO A 77 0.16 4.91 8.18
C PRO A 77 1.50 5.60 7.91
N ILE A 78 2.02 6.30 8.92
CA ILE A 78 3.31 6.99 8.86
C ILE A 78 4.12 6.67 10.10
N HIS A 79 5.42 6.48 9.87
CA HIS A 79 6.42 6.32 10.90
C HIS A 79 7.45 7.44 10.78
N THR A 80 7.74 8.12 11.89
CA THR A 80 8.87 9.05 11.96
C THR A 80 9.92 8.49 12.91
N PHE A 81 11.17 8.49 12.46
CA PHE A 81 12.31 8.05 13.25
C PHE A 81 13.28 9.22 13.43
N GLY A 82 13.73 9.46 14.67
CA GLY A 82 14.63 10.55 15.01
C GLY A 82 13.96 11.67 15.78
N ARG A 83 14.75 12.31 16.65
CA ARG A 83 14.26 13.29 17.65
C ARG A 83 13.85 14.65 17.08
N LYS A 84 14.17 14.92 15.81
CA LYS A 84 13.98 16.24 15.18
C LYS A 84 12.70 16.34 14.37
N ALA A 85 12.15 15.22 13.90
CA ALA A 85 10.87 15.18 13.21
C ALA A 85 9.75 15.12 14.26
N ASP A 86 8.96 16.17 14.34
CA ASP A 86 7.86 16.28 15.29
C ASP A 86 6.53 16.07 14.59
N LEU A 87 6.03 14.84 14.64
CA LEU A 87 4.74 14.48 14.06
C LEU A 87 3.58 15.22 14.74
N GLY A 88 3.72 15.58 16.03
CA GLY A 88 2.68 16.28 16.79
C GLY A 88 2.41 17.69 16.30
N ALA A 89 3.31 18.29 15.51
CA ALA A 89 3.13 19.62 14.92
C ALA A 89 2.03 19.67 13.84
N VAL A 90 1.57 18.52 13.34
CA VAL A 90 0.59 18.41 12.25
C VAL A 90 -0.56 17.44 12.55
N THR A 91 -0.50 16.68 13.64
CA THR A 91 -1.51 15.69 14.04
C THR A 91 -2.26 16.09 15.30
N GLY A 92 -3.26 15.30 15.69
CA GLY A 92 -4.03 15.53 16.91
C GLY A 92 -4.66 16.92 16.94
N ALA A 93 -4.49 17.64 18.05
CA ALA A 93 -5.02 19.01 18.20
C ALA A 93 -4.48 20.01 17.15
N ASN A 94 -3.34 19.72 16.52
CA ASN A 94 -2.73 20.56 15.49
C ASN A 94 -3.16 20.20 14.06
N SER A 95 -3.99 19.16 13.89
CA SER A 95 -4.53 18.75 12.60
C SER A 95 -5.32 19.87 11.93
N LEU A 96 -5.00 20.18 10.67
CA LEU A 96 -5.76 21.14 9.87
C LEU A 96 -7.22 20.73 9.66
N TYR A 97 -7.51 19.42 9.71
CA TYR A 97 -8.84 18.87 9.47
C TYR A 97 -9.84 19.21 10.59
N ARG A 98 -9.35 19.78 11.70
CA ARG A 98 -10.20 20.31 12.79
C ARG A 98 -10.74 21.71 12.50
N ASP A 99 -10.17 22.45 11.55
CA ASP A 99 -10.56 23.83 11.25
C ASP A 99 -11.15 23.94 9.82
N PRO A 100 -12.45 24.29 9.67
CA PRO A 100 -13.08 24.42 8.35
C PRO A 100 -12.39 25.44 7.44
N ARG A 101 -11.76 26.48 7.99
CA ARG A 101 -11.06 27.49 7.20
C ARG A 101 -9.78 26.92 6.59
N LYS A 102 -9.01 26.15 7.37
CA LYS A 102 -7.78 25.51 6.89
C LYS A 102 -8.09 24.42 5.86
N VAL A 103 -9.15 23.65 6.07
CA VAL A 103 -9.63 22.68 5.06
C VAL A 103 -10.00 23.41 3.77
N LYS A 104 -10.73 24.53 3.85
CA LYS A 104 -11.07 25.32 2.67
C LYS A 104 -9.86 25.89 1.96
N GLU A 105 -8.84 26.32 2.69
CA GLU A 105 -7.57 26.80 2.14
C GLU A 105 -6.81 25.68 1.41
N LEU A 106 -6.73 24.49 2.01
CA LEU A 106 -6.07 23.31 1.42
C LEU A 106 -6.72 22.87 0.10
N TYR A 107 -8.05 22.78 0.07
CA TYR A 107 -8.77 22.25 -1.09
C TYR A 107 -9.23 23.31 -2.10
N GLY A 108 -9.24 24.59 -1.71
CA GLY A 108 -9.85 25.69 -2.48
C GLY A 108 -11.38 25.77 -2.33
N PHE A 109 -12.00 24.75 -1.76
CA PHE A 109 -13.40 24.64 -1.39
C PHE A 109 -13.50 23.84 -0.09
N LEU A 110 -14.68 23.80 0.54
CA LEU A 110 -14.89 22.99 1.74
C LEU A 110 -15.57 21.67 1.34
N PRO A 111 -14.84 20.55 1.22
CA PRO A 111 -15.48 19.30 0.84
C PRO A 111 -16.35 18.79 1.99
N GLU A 112 -17.43 18.11 1.61
CA GLU A 112 -18.36 17.51 2.56
C GLU A 112 -17.66 16.45 3.42
N ASN A 113 -18.03 16.38 4.71
CA ASN A 113 -17.53 15.42 5.69
C ASN A 113 -16.00 15.43 5.93
N THR A 114 -15.28 16.42 5.39
CA THR A 114 -13.83 16.55 5.56
C THR A 114 -13.44 17.15 6.90
N VAL A 115 -14.22 18.11 7.41
CA VAL A 115 -13.96 18.71 8.72
C VAL A 115 -14.32 17.71 9.80
N ASN A 116 -13.33 17.34 10.60
CA ASN A 116 -13.50 16.44 11.73
C ASN A 116 -12.85 17.07 12.97
N PRO A 117 -13.65 17.59 13.93
CA PRO A 117 -13.14 18.20 15.16
C PRO A 117 -12.28 17.27 16.02
N ARG A 118 -12.33 15.95 15.76
CA ARG A 118 -11.55 14.91 16.45
C ARG A 118 -10.47 14.29 15.55
N ALA A 119 -10.06 14.95 14.47
CA ALA A 119 -9.04 14.43 13.57
C ALA A 119 -7.69 14.24 14.29
N ASP A 120 -7.17 13.02 14.28
CA ASP A 120 -5.82 12.71 14.79
C ASP A 120 -4.77 12.58 13.68
N TYR A 121 -5.20 12.76 12.43
CA TYR A 121 -4.39 12.67 11.23
C TYR A 121 -3.93 14.03 10.69
N ALA A 122 -2.91 14.01 9.86
CA ALA A 122 -2.45 15.17 9.09
C ALA A 122 -2.83 15.05 7.61
N ASP A 123 -2.69 16.13 6.85
CA ASP A 123 -2.63 16.06 5.38
C ASP A 123 -1.23 15.61 4.94
N GLN A 124 -1.09 14.97 3.79
CA GLN A 124 0.23 14.59 3.27
C GLN A 124 1.15 15.80 3.03
N SER A 125 0.60 16.95 2.64
CA SER A 125 1.38 18.16 2.39
C SER A 125 1.95 18.78 3.66
N ASP A 126 1.31 18.56 4.81
CA ASP A 126 1.75 19.03 6.13
C ASP A 126 3.11 18.43 6.52
N PHE A 127 3.50 17.26 5.96
CA PHE A 127 4.83 16.70 6.22
C PHE A 127 5.96 17.51 5.64
N PHE A 128 5.71 18.36 4.63
CA PHE A 128 6.71 19.32 4.21
C PHE A 128 7.13 20.21 5.39
N ARG A 129 6.18 20.69 6.19
CA ARG A 129 6.48 21.47 7.41
C ARG A 129 7.29 20.66 8.41
N VAL A 130 6.88 19.42 8.70
CA VAL A 130 7.61 18.53 9.64
C VAL A 130 9.06 18.33 9.19
N GLN A 131 9.27 18.13 7.89
CA GLN A 131 10.60 17.94 7.31
C GLN A 131 11.45 19.20 7.42
N MET A 132 10.92 20.35 7.03
CA MET A 132 11.62 21.63 7.07
C MET A 132 11.95 22.04 8.52
N GLU A 133 11.05 21.82 9.47
CA GLU A 133 11.31 22.04 10.88
C GLU A 133 12.41 21.10 11.41
N ALA A 134 12.43 19.84 11.00
CA ALA A 134 13.50 18.92 11.38
C ALA A 134 14.87 19.42 10.90
N VAL A 135 14.95 19.94 9.66
CA VAL A 135 16.15 20.58 9.10
C VAL A 135 16.53 21.81 9.91
N ALA A 136 15.58 22.69 10.24
CA ALA A 136 15.81 23.87 11.08
C ALA A 136 16.31 23.51 12.49
N ARG A 137 15.84 22.39 13.05
CA ARG A 137 16.34 21.78 14.31
C ARG A 137 17.70 21.08 14.12
N GLY A 138 18.31 21.19 12.94
CA GLY A 138 19.66 20.72 12.60
C GLY A 138 19.74 19.28 12.10
N ALA A 139 18.67 18.70 11.55
CA ALA A 139 18.76 17.41 10.88
C ALA A 139 19.70 17.54 9.68
N ARG A 140 20.78 16.74 9.65
CA ARG A 140 21.77 16.77 8.56
C ARG A 140 21.37 15.90 7.36
N ARG A 141 20.49 14.93 7.59
CA ARG A 141 20.01 13.98 6.59
C ARG A 141 18.54 13.73 6.85
N LEU A 142 17.77 13.68 5.78
CA LEU A 142 16.35 13.38 5.80
C LEU A 142 16.13 12.24 4.79
N PHE A 143 15.52 11.16 5.26
CA PHE A 143 15.20 10.00 4.44
C PHE A 143 13.69 9.88 4.38
N ILE A 144 13.15 9.83 3.16
CA ILE A 144 11.73 9.58 2.91
C ILE A 144 11.67 8.21 2.27
N VAL A 145 10.97 7.29 2.91
CA VAL A 145 10.71 5.94 2.37
C VAL A 145 9.23 5.87 2.08
N LEU A 146 8.88 5.88 0.80
CA LEU A 146 7.50 5.74 0.34
C LEU A 146 7.26 4.28 -0.03
N PHE A 147 6.34 3.64 0.68
CA PHE A 147 5.85 2.32 0.33
C PHE A 147 4.58 2.46 -0.49
N ASP A 148 4.73 2.47 -1.82
CA ASP A 148 3.59 2.57 -2.73
C ASP A 148 2.64 1.37 -2.55
N GLY A 149 1.36 1.64 -2.38
CA GLY A 149 0.32 0.64 -2.12
C GLY A 149 0.34 0.02 -0.71
N LEU A 150 1.19 0.48 0.22
CA LEU A 150 1.27 -0.07 1.59
C LEU A 150 0.40 0.72 2.59
N ASP A 151 -0.91 0.49 2.54
CA ASP A 151 -1.84 0.96 3.56
C ASP A 151 -1.80 0.12 4.86
N TRP A 152 -2.71 0.38 5.79
CA TRP A 152 -2.79 -0.36 7.04
C TRP A 152 -3.16 -1.82 6.83
N GLN A 153 -4.09 -2.12 5.92
CA GLN A 153 -4.57 -3.48 5.65
C GLN A 153 -3.45 -4.36 5.06
N THR A 154 -2.67 -3.82 4.12
CA THR A 154 -1.50 -4.50 3.55
C THR A 154 -0.38 -4.66 4.58
N THR A 155 -0.14 -3.64 5.41
CA THR A 155 0.80 -3.72 6.55
C THR A 155 0.39 -4.80 7.55
N GLN A 156 -0.91 -4.85 7.90
CA GLN A 156 -1.51 -5.84 8.79
C GLN A 156 -1.38 -7.26 8.20
N ALA A 157 -1.70 -7.45 6.92
CA ALA A 157 -1.56 -8.73 6.24
C ALA A 157 -0.11 -9.23 6.25
N ALA A 158 0.86 -8.37 5.95
CA ALA A 158 2.29 -8.72 6.01
C ALA A 158 2.73 -9.09 7.44
N ALA A 159 2.25 -8.35 8.45
CA ALA A 159 2.50 -8.67 9.86
C ALA A 159 1.87 -10.00 10.29
N ILE A 160 0.64 -10.31 9.86
CA ILE A 160 -0.04 -11.59 10.11
C ILE A 160 0.78 -12.74 9.54
N VAL A 161 1.19 -12.65 8.27
CA VAL A 161 1.99 -13.71 7.62
C VAL A 161 3.30 -13.94 8.38
N LYS A 162 3.96 -12.87 8.82
CA LYS A 162 5.25 -12.98 9.52
C LYS A 162 5.12 -13.49 10.97
N THR A 163 4.04 -13.16 11.67
CA THR A 163 3.93 -13.38 13.12
C THR A 163 2.88 -14.41 13.54
N GLY A 164 1.96 -14.77 12.65
CA GLY A 164 0.77 -15.57 12.96
C GLY A 164 -0.25 -14.85 13.85
N ARG A 165 -0.13 -13.54 14.08
CA ARG A 165 -1.01 -12.76 14.96
C ARG A 165 -1.88 -11.78 14.18
N VAL A 166 -3.15 -11.69 14.56
CA VAL A 166 -4.10 -10.72 14.01
C VAL A 166 -4.05 -9.44 14.84
N TYR A 167 -3.89 -8.29 14.17
CA TYR A 167 -3.90 -6.97 14.78
C TYR A 167 -5.14 -6.22 14.35
N THR A 168 -6.00 -5.77 15.25
CA THR A 168 -7.24 -5.06 14.88
C THR A 168 -7.12 -3.54 14.96
N GLU A 169 -6.02 -3.04 15.51
CA GLU A 169 -5.76 -1.60 15.68
C GLU A 169 -4.26 -1.29 15.82
N GLY A 170 -3.92 0.00 15.85
CA GLY A 170 -2.56 0.49 16.05
C GLY A 170 -1.64 0.20 14.87
N LYS A 171 -0.32 0.29 15.10
CA LYS A 171 0.68 0.05 14.05
C LYS A 171 0.96 -1.43 13.75
N GLY A 172 0.42 -2.35 14.55
CA GLY A 172 0.80 -3.77 14.52
C GLY A 172 2.23 -4.05 15.04
N SER A 173 2.72 -5.27 14.86
CA SER A 173 4.09 -5.69 15.18
C SER A 173 4.55 -6.80 14.23
N GLY A 174 5.87 -6.96 14.09
CA GLY A 174 6.49 -8.02 13.29
C GLY A 174 7.38 -7.48 12.18
N LEU A 175 7.04 -6.34 11.57
CA LEU A 175 7.86 -5.72 10.52
C LEU A 175 8.89 -4.78 11.16
N ILE A 176 10.06 -4.63 10.52
CA ILE A 176 11.18 -3.86 11.07
C ILE A 176 10.76 -2.42 11.44
N PHE A 177 10.04 -1.74 10.56
CA PHE A 177 9.59 -0.36 10.81
C PHE A 177 8.48 -0.25 11.86
N GLN A 178 7.77 -1.35 12.16
CA GLN A 178 6.80 -1.38 13.26
C GLN A 178 7.51 -1.47 14.61
N GLU A 179 8.67 -2.12 14.67
CA GLU A 179 9.40 -2.42 15.92
C GLU A 179 10.55 -1.44 16.19
N GLU A 180 11.06 -0.76 15.17
CA GLU A 180 12.10 0.26 15.32
C GLU A 180 11.69 1.32 16.34
N THR A 181 12.55 1.54 17.34
CA THR A 181 12.28 2.46 18.46
C THR A 181 12.96 3.81 18.27
N ALA A 182 13.99 3.87 17.42
CA ALA A 182 14.87 5.01 17.20
C ALA A 182 15.30 5.66 18.52
N GLY A 183 15.69 4.84 19.51
CA GLY A 183 16.07 5.31 20.85
C GLY A 183 14.96 6.08 21.56
N GLY A 184 13.72 5.61 21.43
CA GLY A 184 12.50 6.21 22.01
C GLY A 184 11.90 7.36 21.18
N SER A 185 12.49 7.68 20.02
CA SER A 185 12.01 8.78 19.16
C SER A 185 11.04 8.33 18.07
N ALA A 186 10.84 7.02 17.88
CA ALA A 186 9.84 6.53 16.93
C ALA A 186 8.45 7.11 17.27
N ARG A 187 7.76 7.64 16.26
CA ARG A 187 6.35 8.02 16.33
C ARG A 187 5.59 7.33 15.23
N TYR A 188 4.31 7.11 15.51
CA TYR A 188 3.35 6.54 14.60
C TYR A 188 2.18 7.50 14.47
N GLY A 189 1.70 7.68 13.25
CA GLY A 189 0.50 8.44 12.95
C GLY A 189 -0.01 8.03 11.58
N PHE A 190 -0.85 8.87 11.00
CA PHE A 190 -1.45 8.58 9.71
C PHE A 190 -1.86 9.87 9.01
N CYS A 191 -1.94 9.81 7.69
CA CYS A 191 -2.29 10.97 6.87
C CYS A 191 -3.37 10.69 5.86
N VAL A 192 -4.01 11.78 5.46
CA VAL A 192 -4.85 11.84 4.28
C VAL A 192 -3.96 11.90 3.04
N THR A 193 -4.29 11.06 2.06
CA THR A 193 -3.74 11.12 0.69
C THR A 193 -4.84 11.35 -0.36
N SER A 194 -6.08 11.60 0.09
CA SER A 194 -7.23 11.86 -0.77
C SER A 194 -6.96 13.03 -1.70
N PRO A 195 -7.16 12.87 -3.02
CA PRO A 195 -6.86 13.93 -3.97
C PRO A 195 -7.80 15.12 -3.77
N THR A 196 -7.32 16.32 -4.10
CA THR A 196 -8.15 17.53 -4.08
C THR A 196 -9.18 17.54 -5.21
N HIS A 197 -8.85 16.87 -6.32
CA HIS A 197 -9.62 16.82 -7.55
C HIS A 197 -9.49 15.46 -8.23
N ASP A 198 -10.49 15.05 -8.99
CA ASP A 198 -10.49 13.78 -9.71
C ASP A 198 -9.60 13.78 -10.97
N LYS A 199 -9.28 14.97 -11.50
CA LYS A 199 -8.44 15.17 -12.69
C LYS A 199 -7.38 16.21 -12.39
N ASN A 200 -6.23 16.05 -13.03
CA ASN A 200 -5.18 17.05 -13.07
C ASN A 200 -4.33 16.89 -14.33
N THR A 201 -3.57 17.93 -14.65
CA THR A 201 -2.56 17.92 -15.70
C THR A 201 -1.24 18.40 -15.08
N PRO A 202 -0.36 17.47 -14.68
CA PRO A 202 0.92 17.83 -14.08
C PRO A 202 1.92 18.25 -15.17
N ASP A 203 2.69 19.29 -14.89
CA ASP A 203 3.89 19.66 -15.61
C ASP A 203 5.08 19.50 -14.66
N VAL A 204 5.84 18.42 -14.86
CA VAL A 204 6.95 18.04 -13.98
C VAL A 204 8.12 19.02 -14.10
N ASP A 205 8.37 19.54 -15.31
CA ASP A 205 9.49 20.45 -15.57
C ASP A 205 9.21 21.83 -14.96
N ALA A 206 7.98 22.33 -15.11
CA ALA A 206 7.55 23.57 -14.49
C ALA A 206 7.22 23.43 -13.00
N GLN A 207 7.10 22.19 -12.50
CA GLN A 207 6.58 21.86 -11.16
C GLN A 207 5.20 22.50 -10.91
N THR A 208 4.31 22.41 -11.90
CA THR A 208 2.95 22.96 -11.79
C THR A 208 1.90 21.87 -11.98
N VAL A 209 0.69 22.15 -11.52
CA VAL A 209 -0.46 21.28 -11.70
C VAL A 209 -1.64 22.16 -12.13
N ALA A 210 -2.20 21.88 -13.31
CA ALA A 210 -3.44 22.50 -13.76
C ALA A 210 -4.63 21.59 -13.45
N ILE A 211 -5.74 22.19 -13.02
CA ILE A 211 -7.00 21.48 -12.76
C ILE A 211 -7.99 21.84 -13.88
N PRO A 212 -8.45 20.86 -14.67
CA PRO A 212 -9.48 21.10 -15.69
C PRO A 212 -10.78 21.67 -15.08
N PRO A 213 -11.48 22.60 -15.75
CA PRO A 213 -12.73 23.17 -15.23
C PRO A 213 -13.86 22.16 -14.99
N ASP A 214 -13.80 21.01 -15.66
CA ASP A 214 -14.76 19.90 -15.54
C ASP A 214 -14.29 18.83 -14.53
N SER A 215 -13.29 19.14 -13.71
CA SER A 215 -12.84 18.25 -12.63
C SER A 215 -13.78 18.33 -11.44
N LEU A 216 -14.12 17.16 -10.89
CA LEU A 216 -14.88 17.04 -9.65
C LEU A 216 -13.96 17.25 -8.45
N GLY A 217 -14.47 17.98 -7.45
CA GLY A 217 -13.80 18.13 -6.17
C GLY A 217 -13.70 16.80 -5.41
N GLY A 218 -12.53 16.54 -4.83
CA GLY A 218 -12.23 15.40 -3.97
C GLY A 218 -12.33 15.75 -2.49
N GLY A 219 -11.32 15.34 -1.72
CA GLY A 219 -11.22 15.56 -0.28
C GLY A 219 -11.45 14.35 0.59
N TYR A 220 -10.85 14.37 1.78
CA TYR A 220 -11.02 13.32 2.78
C TYR A 220 -12.48 13.25 3.25
N ASP A 221 -13.01 12.05 3.46
CA ASP A 221 -14.35 11.86 4.00
C ASP A 221 -14.29 10.91 5.19
N ALA A 222 -14.37 11.47 6.40
CA ALA A 222 -14.32 10.69 7.64
C ALA A 222 -15.57 9.82 7.83
N MET A 223 -16.69 10.14 7.16
CA MET A 223 -17.89 9.31 7.21
C MET A 223 -17.74 8.05 6.37
N ILE A 224 -16.87 8.06 5.36
CA ILE A 224 -16.51 6.86 4.59
C ILE A 224 -15.32 6.14 5.23
N ALA A 225 -14.20 6.84 5.34
CA ALA A 225 -12.91 6.23 5.66
C ALA A 225 -12.57 6.19 7.16
N GLY A 226 -13.44 6.79 7.98
CA GLY A 226 -13.38 6.72 9.42
C GLY A 226 -12.40 7.69 10.08
N PRO A 227 -12.11 7.50 11.38
CA PRO A 227 -11.19 8.38 12.11
C PRO A 227 -9.73 7.91 12.08
N ASN A 228 -9.47 6.66 11.70
CA ASN A 228 -8.15 6.04 11.71
C ASN A 228 -8.10 4.90 10.65
N PRO A 229 -6.92 4.34 10.33
CA PRO A 229 -6.79 3.38 9.23
C PRO A 229 -7.54 2.04 9.38
N TRP A 230 -7.96 1.67 10.60
CA TRP A 230 -8.60 0.38 10.89
C TRP A 230 -10.07 0.48 11.27
N THR A 231 -10.58 1.69 11.51
CA THR A 231 -11.99 1.93 11.87
C THR A 231 -12.71 2.50 10.67
N LEU A 232 -13.70 1.79 10.16
CA LEU A 232 -14.52 2.25 9.04
C LEU A 232 -15.47 3.37 9.49
N GLY A 233 -15.72 4.35 8.60
CA GLY A 233 -16.75 5.35 8.84
C GLY A 233 -18.17 4.78 8.66
N PRO A 234 -19.22 5.46 9.16
CA PRO A 234 -20.59 4.95 9.08
C PRO A 234 -21.11 4.71 7.65
N LEU A 235 -20.64 5.47 6.67
CA LEU A 235 -20.95 5.32 5.24
C LEU A 235 -19.98 4.39 4.51
N GLY A 236 -18.92 3.95 5.15
CA GLY A 236 -17.91 3.08 4.54
C GLY A 236 -18.46 1.78 3.92
N PRO A 237 -19.44 1.08 4.53
CA PRO A 237 -20.07 -0.09 3.90
C PRO A 237 -20.78 0.21 2.57
N LEU A 238 -21.19 1.46 2.35
CA LEU A 238 -21.83 1.92 1.12
C LEU A 238 -20.79 2.33 0.05
N ALA A 239 -19.53 2.48 0.44
CA ALA A 239 -18.42 2.89 -0.42
C ALA A 239 -17.25 1.90 -0.24
N PRO A 240 -17.41 0.64 -0.70
CA PRO A 240 -16.51 -0.46 -0.35
C PRO A 240 -15.05 -0.22 -0.76
N GLY A 241 -14.82 0.62 -1.77
CA GLY A 241 -13.47 1.00 -2.18
C GLY A 241 -12.85 2.14 -1.42
N TYR A 242 -13.58 2.81 -0.54
CA TYR A 242 -13.15 4.08 0.04
C TYR A 242 -12.83 5.07 -1.08
N LEU A 243 -13.44 4.92 -2.26
CA LEU A 243 -13.09 5.68 -3.46
C LEU A 243 -14.07 6.85 -3.58
N LYS A 244 -13.51 8.05 -3.76
CA LYS A 244 -14.23 9.27 -4.13
C LYS A 244 -13.58 9.82 -5.40
N GLY A 245 -14.35 10.51 -6.24
CA GLY A 245 -13.81 11.09 -7.48
C GLY A 245 -13.43 10.04 -8.52
N SER A 246 -12.22 10.13 -9.09
CA SER A 246 -11.79 9.40 -10.29
C SER A 246 -11.53 7.92 -10.07
N SER A 247 -11.16 7.52 -8.84
CA SER A 247 -11.02 6.11 -8.51
C SER A 247 -12.37 5.41 -8.32
N ALA A 248 -13.45 6.14 -8.03
CA ALA A 248 -14.74 5.54 -7.71
C ALA A 248 -15.40 4.91 -8.95
N ASN A 249 -15.94 3.70 -8.82
CA ASN A 249 -16.83 3.15 -9.84
C ASN A 249 -18.26 3.71 -9.68
N ALA A 250 -19.20 3.29 -10.53
CA ALA A 250 -20.58 3.77 -10.46
C ALA A 250 -21.28 3.41 -9.14
N ALA A 251 -20.99 2.24 -8.56
CA ALA A 251 -21.54 1.80 -7.28
C ALA A 251 -20.93 2.59 -6.10
N ASP A 252 -19.62 2.80 -6.10
CA ASP A 252 -18.93 3.64 -5.11
C ASP A 252 -19.51 5.07 -5.11
N ARG A 253 -19.72 5.66 -6.30
CA ARG A 253 -20.35 6.98 -6.41
C ARG A 253 -21.81 7.01 -5.97
N ALA A 254 -22.56 5.93 -6.19
CA ALA A 254 -23.96 5.86 -5.81
C ALA A 254 -24.14 5.75 -4.28
N GLY A 255 -23.28 5.00 -3.60
CA GLY A 255 -23.38 4.79 -2.15
C GLY A 255 -22.90 5.96 -1.29
N VAL A 256 -22.27 6.97 -1.89
CA VAL A 256 -21.75 8.17 -1.20
C VAL A 256 -22.63 9.41 -1.43
N LYS A 257 -23.67 9.31 -2.28
CA LYS A 257 -24.68 10.36 -2.42
C LYS A 257 -25.60 10.31 -1.19
N ALA A 258 -25.29 11.12 -0.18
CA ALA A 258 -26.22 11.50 0.87
C ALA A 258 -26.99 12.77 0.46
#